data_AF-A0A1D6GEC1-F1
#
_entry.id   AF-A0A1D6GEC1-F1
#
_cell.length_a   1.000
_cell.length_b   1.000
_cell.length_c   1.000
_cell.angle_alpha   90.00
_cell.angle_beta   90.00
_cell.angle_gamma   90.00
#
_symmetry.space_group_name_H-M   'P 1'
#
loop_
_entity.id
_entity.type
_entity.pdbx_description
1 polymer ?
#
loop_
_entity_poly.entity_id
_entity_poly.type
_entity_poly.pdbx_seq_one_letter_code
_entity_poly.pdbx_strand_id
1 'polypeptide(L)'
;MAVPEVVVDGVVFPPAARPPGSAGSHFLGGAGVRGLEIGGNFVKFTAIGVYLEDAAVPALARKWAGKTAGELASDAAFFRDVVTGE
;
A
#
# COMPACT_ATOMS: atom_id res chain seq x y z
N MET A 1 -12.38 -7.83 5.46
CA MET A 1 -11.45 -8.46 6.42
C MET A 1 -10.66 -7.33 7.06
N ALA A 2 -10.41 -7.34 8.37
CA ALA A 2 -9.67 -6.27 9.02
C ALA A 2 -8.16 -6.46 8.76
N VAL A 3 -7.49 -5.42 8.27
CA VAL A 3 -6.02 -5.36 8.16
C VAL A 3 -5.44 -4.83 9.48
N PRO A 4 -4.19 -5.19 9.84
CA PRO A 4 -3.56 -4.64 11.03
C PRO A 4 -3.10 -3.19 10.83
N GLU A 5 -2.89 -2.49 11.94
CA GLU A 5 -2.15 -1.23 11.97
C GLU A 5 -0.67 -1.47 11.60
N VAL A 6 -0.04 -0.49 10.96
CA VAL A 6 1.40 -0.54 10.64
C VAL A 6 2.10 0.69 11.21
N VAL A 7 3.24 0.46 11.88
CA VAL A 7 4.12 1.52 12.37
C VAL A 7 5.38 1.57 11.52
N VAL A 8 5.65 2.72 10.91
CA VAL A 8 6.85 2.96 10.10
C VAL A 8 7.64 4.08 10.75
N ASP A 9 8.79 3.75 11.34
CA ASP A 9 9.68 4.73 11.97
C ASP A 9 8.98 5.67 12.97
N GLY A 10 8.09 5.11 13.78
CA GLY A 10 7.31 5.84 14.79
C GLY A 10 6.04 6.52 14.25
N VAL A 11 5.83 6.54 12.94
CA VAL A 11 4.59 7.01 12.32
C VAL A 11 3.57 5.89 12.28
N VAL A 12 2.38 6.14 12.82
CA VAL A 12 1.28 5.16 12.89
C VAL A 12 0.38 5.31 11.67
N PHE A 13 0.21 4.24 10.91
CA PHE A 13 -0.77 4.12 9.83
C PHE A 13 -1.94 3.25 10.29
N PRO A 14 -3.12 3.84 10.55
CA PRO A 14 -4.28 3.08 11.00
C PRO A 14 -4.72 2.08 9.91
N PRO A 15 -5.37 0.98 10.30
CA PRO A 15 -5.80 -0.06 9.35
C PRO A 15 -6.86 0.40 8.36
N ALA A 16 -7.58 1.48 8.70
CA ALA A 16 -8.54 2.11 7.81
C ALA A 16 -8.49 3.63 7.94
N ALA A 17 -8.75 4.32 6.84
CA ALA A 17 -8.83 5.77 6.78
C ALA A 17 -9.96 6.21 5.84
N ARG A 18 -10.48 7.43 6.07
CA ARG A 18 -11.42 8.08 5.15
C ARG A 18 -10.73 9.30 4.52
N PRO A 19 -10.47 9.30 3.21
CA PRO A 19 -9.90 10.45 2.53
C PRO A 19 -10.81 11.68 2.65
N PRO A 20 -10.25 12.90 2.79
CA PRO A 20 -11.02 14.14 2.66
C PRO A 20 -11.77 14.17 1.32
N GLY A 21 -13.07 14.45 1.36
CA GLY A 21 -13.92 14.47 0.15
C GLY A 21 -14.49 13.10 -0.26
N SER A 22 -14.10 12.01 0.39
CA SER A 22 -14.71 10.68 0.17
C SER A 22 -15.75 10.35 1.24
N ALA A 23 -16.83 9.68 0.82
CA ALA A 23 -17.79 9.05 1.73
C ALA A 23 -17.35 7.64 2.16
N GLY A 24 -16.36 7.05 1.48
CA GLY A 24 -15.92 5.67 1.65
C GLY A 24 -14.77 5.50 2.64
N SER A 25 -14.78 4.38 3.37
CA SER A 25 -13.61 3.92 4.13
C SER A 25 -12.67 3.17 3.20
N HIS A 26 -11.37 3.34 3.42
CA HIS A 26 -10.30 2.67 2.68
C HIS A 26 -9.46 1.86 3.66
N PHE A 27 -9.01 0.68 3.27
CA PHE A 27 -8.13 -0.14 4.09
C PHE A 27 -6.66 0.12 3.74
N LEU A 28 -5.77 -0.08 4.70
CA LEU A 28 -4.33 0.03 4.49
C LEU A 28 -3.82 -1.16 3.66
N GLY A 29 -3.44 -0.90 2.40
CA GLY A 29 -2.87 -1.91 1.50
C GLY A 29 -1.38 -2.17 1.74
N GLY A 30 -0.65 -1.15 2.24
CA GLY A 30 0.75 -1.28 2.63
C GLY A 30 1.34 0.04 3.11
N ALA A 31 2.42 -0.02 3.88
CA ALA A 31 3.16 1.16 4.31
C ALA A 31 4.67 0.91 4.30
N GLY A 32 5.46 1.96 4.12
CA GLY A 32 6.92 1.87 4.07
C GLY A 32 7.62 3.21 4.18
N VAL A 33 8.94 3.14 4.40
CA VAL A 33 9.80 4.33 4.45
C VAL A 33 10.25 4.72 3.05
N ARG A 34 10.33 6.03 2.80
CA ARG A 34 10.97 6.59 1.61
C ARG A 34 12.13 7.48 2.04
N GLY A 35 13.29 7.21 1.48
CA GLY A 35 14.54 7.87 1.81
C GLY A 35 15.43 8.09 0.58
N LEU A 36 16.61 8.68 0.81
CA LEU A 36 17.68 8.81 -0.17
C LEU A 36 19.00 8.40 0.46
N GLU A 37 19.88 7.81 -0.35
CA GLU A 37 21.28 7.59 0.04
C GLU A 37 22.03 8.92 -0.02
N ILE A 38 22.55 9.37 1.12
CA ILE A 38 23.33 10.61 1.25
C ILE A 38 24.60 10.28 2.04
N GLY A 39 25.74 10.34 1.36
CA GLY A 39 27.05 10.06 1.96
C GLY A 39 27.18 8.62 2.50
N GLY A 40 26.57 7.64 1.82
CA GLY A 40 26.61 6.23 2.21
C GLY A 40 25.64 5.86 3.34
N ASN A 41 24.76 6.78 3.74
CA ASN A 41 23.71 6.52 4.72
C ASN A 41 22.33 6.67 4.07
N PHE A 42 21.44 5.73 4.36
CA PHE A 42 20.03 5.84 3.98
C PHE A 42 19.32 6.85 4.89
N VAL A 43 19.16 8.08 4.40
CA VAL A 43 18.45 9.14 5.12
C VAL A 43 16.96 9.02 4.84
N LYS A 44 16.18 8.80 5.90
CA LYS A 44 14.72 8.64 5.86
C LYS A 44 14.05 10.02 5.84
N PHE A 45 13.15 10.25 4.89
CA PHE A 45 12.46 11.54 4.75
C PHE A 45 10.97 11.42 5.07
N THR A 46 10.32 10.38 4.56
CA THR A 46 8.88 10.21 4.72
C THR A 46 8.54 8.77 5.05
N ALA A 47 7.46 8.59 5.80
CA ALA A 47 6.73 7.34 5.88
C ALA A 47 5.49 7.46 4.99
N ILE A 48 5.19 6.43 4.20
CA ILE A 48 4.13 6.45 3.20
C ILE A 48 3.20 5.27 3.48
N GLY A 49 1.90 5.54 3.59
CA GLY A 49 0.84 4.53 3.61
C GLY A 49 -0.01 4.62 2.35
N VAL A 50 -0.31 3.48 1.75
CA VAL A 50 -1.18 3.36 0.58
C VAL A 50 -2.49 2.74 1.01
N TYR A 51 -3.59 3.48 0.79
CA TYR A 51 -4.94 3.06 1.15
C TYR A 51 -5.76 2.79 -0.10
N LEU A 52 -6.55 1.72 -0.09
CA LEU A 52 -7.36 1.26 -1.21
C LEU A 52 -8.81 1.10 -0.79
N GLU A 53 -9.74 1.30 -1.72
CA GLU A 53 -11.16 0.99 -1.49
C GLU A 53 -11.38 -0.52 -1.37
N ASP A 54 -12.40 -0.95 -0.62
CA ASP A 54 -12.73 -2.37 -0.46
C ASP A 54 -12.97 -3.09 -1.81
N ALA A 55 -13.44 -2.34 -2.82
CA ALA A 55 -13.65 -2.84 -4.18
C ALA A 55 -12.35 -3.24 -4.92
N ALA A 56 -11.18 -2.77 -4.45
CA ALA A 56 -9.89 -3.13 -5.04
C ALA A 56 -9.58 -4.61 -4.86
N VAL A 57 -10.02 -5.25 -3.77
CA VAL A 57 -9.78 -6.68 -3.52
C VAL A 57 -10.40 -7.56 -4.60
N PRO A 58 -11.72 -7.50 -4.88
CA PRO A 58 -12.32 -8.30 -5.95
C PRO A 58 -11.87 -7.88 -7.36
N ALA A 59 -11.44 -6.63 -7.57
CA ALA A 59 -10.87 -6.20 -8.86
C ALA A 59 -9.54 -6.93 -9.12
N LEU A 60 -8.57 -6.78 -8.21
CA LEU A 60 -7.24 -7.37 -8.32
C LEU A 60 -7.25 -8.90 -8.26
N ALA A 61 -8.16 -9.49 -7.48
CA ALA A 61 -8.24 -10.94 -7.31
C ALA A 61 -8.49 -11.70 -8.63
N ARG A 62 -9.10 -11.06 -9.64
CA ARG A 62 -9.37 -11.69 -10.95
C ARG A 62 -8.10 -12.16 -11.66
N LYS A 63 -7.00 -11.45 -11.45
CA LYS A 63 -5.73 -11.69 -12.14
C LYS A 63 -4.62 -12.12 -11.18
N TRP A 64 -4.65 -11.63 -9.95
CA TRP A 64 -3.55 -11.72 -9.01
C TRP A 64 -3.77 -12.72 -7.87
N ALA A 65 -4.97 -13.29 -7.73
CA ALA A 65 -5.23 -14.32 -6.72
C ALA A 65 -4.36 -15.56 -6.96
N GLY A 66 -3.83 -16.13 -5.88
CA GLY A 66 -2.96 -17.31 -5.92
C GLY A 66 -1.48 -17.01 -6.17
N LYS A 67 -1.11 -15.77 -6.52
CA LYS A 67 0.28 -15.34 -6.57
C LYS A 67 0.85 -15.13 -5.17
N THR A 68 2.12 -15.48 -4.99
CA THR A 68 2.87 -15.21 -3.78
C THR A 68 3.25 -13.72 -3.69
N ALA A 69 3.53 -13.24 -2.48
CA ALA A 69 3.97 -11.85 -2.29
C ALA A 69 5.23 -11.50 -3.09
N GLY A 70 6.17 -12.43 -3.23
CA GLY A 70 7.39 -12.23 -4.03
C GLY A 70 7.13 -12.11 -5.53
N GLU A 71 6.18 -12.89 -6.07
CA GLU A 71 5.75 -12.77 -7.46
C GLU A 71 5.07 -11.42 -7.71
N LEU A 72 4.15 -11.00 -6.83
CA LEU A 72 3.48 -9.70 -6.93
C LEU A 72 4.47 -8.54 -6.83
N ALA A 73 5.43 -8.61 -5.91
CA ALA A 73 6.44 -7.57 -5.70
C ALA A 73 7.41 -7.42 -6.88
N SER A 74 7.57 -8.46 -7.69
CA SER A 74 8.49 -8.47 -8.83
C SER A 74 7.80 -8.14 -10.16
N ASP A 75 6.46 -8.08 -10.19
CA ASP A 75 5.69 -7.84 -11.40
C ASP A 75 5.19 -6.39 -11.48
N ALA A 76 5.78 -5.62 -12.39
CA ALA A 76 5.36 -4.23 -12.64
C ALA A 76 3.90 -4.10 -13.07
N ALA A 77 3.32 -5.14 -13.70
CA ALA A 77 1.91 -5.11 -14.08
C ALA A 77 0.98 -5.14 -12.87
N PHE A 78 1.37 -5.79 -11.75
CA PHE A 78 0.57 -5.76 -10.52
C PHE A 78 0.42 -4.34 -9.99
N PHE A 79 1.53 -3.62 -9.87
CA PHE A 79 1.51 -2.23 -9.40
C PHE A 79 0.80 -1.29 -10.37
N ARG A 80 0.92 -1.53 -11.69
CA ARG A 80 0.15 -0.78 -12.68
C ARG A 80 -1.34 -0.96 -12.47
N ASP A 81 -1.80 -2.20 -12.30
CA ASP A 81 -3.21 -2.51 -12.08
C ASP A 81 -3.72 -1.89 -10.76
N VAL A 82 -2.90 -1.82 -9.70
CA VAL A 82 -3.22 -1.06 -8.48
C VAL A 82 -3.38 0.44 -8.76
N VAL A 83 -2.56 1.02 -9.65
CA VAL A 83 -2.63 2.45 -10.02
C VAL A 83 -3.82 2.75 -10.93
N THR A 84 -4.15 1.86 -11.86
CA THR A 84 -5.21 2.07 -12.87
C THR A 84 -6.57 1.50 -12.44
N GLY A 85 -6.61 0.66 -11.41
CA GLY A 85 -7.83 0.04 -10.90
C GLY A 85 -8.36 -1.11 -11.77
N GLU A 86 -7.48 -1.83 -12.48
CA GLU A 86 -7.83 -2.92 -13.41
C GLU A 86 -7.72 -4.34 -12.81
#